data_AF-A0A4C1TBL5-F1
#
_entry.id   AF-A0A4C1TBL5-F1
#
_cell.length_a   1.000
_cell.length_b   1.000
_cell.length_c   1.000
_cell.angle_alpha   90.00
_cell.angle_beta   90.00
_cell.angle_gamma   90.00
#
_symmetry.space_group_name_H-M   'P 1'
#
loop_
_entity.id
_entity.type
_entity.pdbx_description
1 polymer ?
#
loop_
_entity_poly.entity_id
_entity_poly.type
_entity_poly.pdbx_seq_one_letter_code
_entity_poly.pdbx_strand_id
1 'polypeptide(L)'
;MGFEHLKDLQINKGQRHGILELGINCTKSIVSLLENHLEMKTNSLCVNTDVEVVMERSFELLHSVCANPKTSDQVLRYLRTRNDFLCRYLMLVPLLKMENSHEINQISSLLKCVAIELKITASNCQLSRFQHICEIFLGINSKNKQESSVELTHFYGNVNFDTTKNLSSSSKNNILSELFNRVDLDLQPLSPPQWEFFDRTLIEQILKECEYKTEKGHLLVDLKKMHQILHSELKMVQSTIASGQRRLILQEIESVLLHALKVNEQRNKRFATVKFVESWGM
;
A
#
# COMPACT_ATOMS: atom_id res chain seq x y z
N MET A 1 -0.73 -1.12 20.29
CA MET A 1 0.63 -0.60 20.07
C MET A 1 1.02 0.12 21.35
N GLY A 2 1.88 -0.45 22.22
CA GLY A 2 2.16 0.03 23.59
C GLY A 2 2.82 1.40 23.73
N PHE A 3 2.29 2.42 23.06
CA PHE A 3 2.65 3.82 23.21
C PHE A 3 1.53 4.49 24.00
N GLU A 4 1.80 4.90 25.24
CA GLU A 4 0.76 5.42 26.11
C GLU A 4 0.10 6.69 25.58
N HIS A 5 -1.23 6.63 25.57
CA HIS A 5 -2.14 7.74 25.44
C HIS A 5 -2.58 8.18 26.85
N LEU A 6 -1.67 8.70 27.68
CA LEU A 6 -2.06 9.28 28.98
C LEU A 6 -1.39 10.64 29.18
N LYS A 7 -2.25 11.65 29.28
CA LYS A 7 -1.98 12.96 29.87
C LYS A 7 -1.54 12.75 31.33
N ASP A 8 -0.57 13.56 31.76
CA ASP A 8 -0.41 14.03 33.14
C ASP A 8 -0.10 13.00 34.25
N LEU A 9 0.97 12.22 34.13
CA LEU A 9 1.66 11.67 35.31
C LEU A 9 3.15 12.08 35.32
N GLN A 10 3.36 13.28 35.86
CA GLN A 10 4.58 13.64 36.57
C GLN A 10 4.93 12.53 37.58
N ILE A 11 6.24 12.22 37.68
CA ILE A 11 6.88 11.45 38.76
C ILE A 11 6.71 9.91 38.68
N ASN A 12 7.60 9.23 37.95
CA ASN A 12 8.47 8.18 38.52
C ASN A 12 9.38 7.53 37.46
N LYS A 13 10.69 7.69 37.65
CA LYS A 13 11.78 7.32 36.74
C LYS A 13 12.11 5.80 36.66
N GLY A 14 11.27 4.92 37.20
CA GLY A 14 11.62 3.50 37.38
C GLY A 14 11.06 2.50 36.34
N GLN A 15 9.86 2.73 35.81
CA GLN A 15 9.11 1.70 35.05
C GLN A 15 9.03 1.93 33.53
N ARG A 16 9.68 2.97 33.00
CA ARG A 16 9.60 3.36 31.58
C ARG A 16 10.23 2.37 30.59
N HIS A 17 11.04 1.41 31.03
CA HIS A 17 11.80 0.54 30.13
C HIS A 17 10.94 -0.55 29.47
N GLY A 18 10.05 -1.24 30.21
CA GLY A 18 9.34 -2.40 29.68
C GLY A 18 8.23 -2.09 28.64
N ILE A 19 7.56 -0.93 28.75
CA ILE A 19 6.41 -0.59 27.89
C ILE A 19 6.88 0.05 26.57
N LEU A 20 7.92 0.89 26.61
CA LEU A 20 8.59 1.38 25.39
C LEU A 20 9.24 0.23 24.62
N GLU A 21 9.86 -0.73 25.30
CA GLU A 21 10.36 -1.96 24.67
C GLU A 21 9.25 -2.77 23.99
N LEU A 22 8.05 -2.85 24.58
CA LEU A 22 6.91 -3.55 23.97
C LEU A 22 6.43 -2.86 22.68
N GLY A 23 6.33 -1.53 22.66
CA GLY A 23 5.99 -0.75 21.45
C GLY A 23 7.03 -0.90 20.34
N ILE A 24 8.32 -0.97 20.71
CA ILE A 24 9.42 -1.28 19.80
C ILE A 24 9.32 -2.74 19.33
N ASN A 25 8.93 -3.69 20.18
CA ASN A 25 8.83 -5.11 19.82
C ASN A 25 7.73 -5.39 18.79
N CYS A 26 6.55 -4.77 18.91
CA CYS A 26 5.54 -4.87 17.86
C CYS A 26 6.02 -4.23 16.55
N THR A 27 6.70 -3.09 16.63
CA THR A 27 7.27 -2.41 15.45
C THR A 27 8.36 -3.27 14.80
N LYS A 28 9.22 -3.92 15.59
CA LYS A 28 10.23 -4.89 15.13
C LYS A 28 9.58 -6.05 14.38
N SER A 29 8.49 -6.62 14.92
CA SER A 29 7.75 -7.70 14.26
C SER A 29 7.14 -7.26 12.94
N ILE A 30 6.54 -6.06 12.88
CA ILE A 30 6.00 -5.50 11.64
C ILE A 30 7.11 -5.30 10.60
N VAL A 31 8.24 -4.70 10.99
CA VAL A 31 9.37 -4.49 10.08
C VAL A 31 9.93 -5.81 9.59
N SER A 32 10.11 -6.80 10.47
CA SER A 32 10.56 -8.14 10.06
C SER A 32 9.59 -8.83 9.10
N LEU A 33 8.28 -8.66 9.28
CA LEU A 33 7.26 -9.18 8.37
C LEU A 33 7.38 -8.54 6.98
N LEU A 34 7.55 -7.21 6.93
CA LEU A 34 7.73 -6.47 5.69
C LEU A 34 9.08 -6.79 5.00
N GLU A 35 10.13 -7.05 5.77
CA GLU A 35 11.44 -7.49 5.25
C GLU A 35 11.34 -8.87 4.57
N ASN A 36 10.69 -9.83 5.23
CA ASN A 36 10.46 -11.16 4.66
C ASN A 36 9.62 -11.08 3.37
N HIS A 37 8.60 -10.22 3.35
CA HIS A 37 7.78 -9.99 2.15
C HIS A 37 8.59 -9.41 1.00
N LEU A 38 9.47 -8.45 1.29
CA LEU A 38 10.37 -7.86 0.30
C LEU A 38 11.32 -8.90 -0.31
N GLU A 39 11.87 -9.80 0.52
CA GLU A 39 12.70 -10.92 0.05
C GLU A 39 11.89 -11.88 -0.83
N MET A 40 10.65 -12.20 -0.45
CA MET A 40 9.75 -13.04 -1.26
C MET A 40 9.46 -12.41 -2.62
N LYS A 41 9.18 -11.10 -2.69
CA LYS A 41 8.94 -10.37 -3.94
C LYS A 41 10.20 -10.29 -4.81
N THR A 42 11.37 -10.08 -4.20
CA THR A 42 12.65 -10.05 -4.91
C THR A 42 12.98 -11.41 -5.55
N ASN A 43 12.62 -12.51 -4.87
CA ASN A 43 12.78 -13.87 -5.38
C ASN A 43 11.68 -14.29 -6.37
N SER A 44 10.81 -13.37 -6.81
CA SER A 44 9.72 -13.61 -7.77
C SER A 44 8.75 -14.73 -7.35
N LEU A 45 8.59 -14.98 -6.05
CA LEU A 45 7.61 -15.95 -5.58
C LEU A 45 6.19 -15.36 -5.74
N CYS A 46 5.26 -16.14 -6.29
CA CYS A 46 3.87 -15.73 -6.37
C CYS A 46 3.32 -15.53 -4.94
N VAL A 47 2.88 -14.32 -4.62
CA VAL A 47 2.33 -13.97 -3.32
C VAL A 47 0.81 -13.98 -3.41
N ASN A 48 0.15 -14.71 -2.50
CA ASN A 48 -1.31 -14.78 -2.43
C ASN A 48 -1.91 -13.40 -2.09
N THR A 49 -3.12 -13.12 -2.61
CA THR A 49 -3.84 -11.86 -2.34
C THR A 49 -4.00 -11.58 -0.85
N ASP A 50 -4.26 -12.61 -0.03
CA ASP A 50 -4.40 -12.46 1.43
C ASP A 50 -3.14 -11.88 2.08
N VAL A 51 -1.96 -12.27 1.59
CA VAL A 51 -0.68 -11.74 2.08
C VAL A 51 -0.56 -10.26 1.70
N GLU A 52 -0.92 -9.87 0.48
CA GLU A 52 -0.88 -8.46 0.05
C GLU A 52 -1.83 -7.57 0.87
N VAL A 53 -2.98 -8.08 1.31
CA VAL A 53 -3.87 -7.38 2.25
C VAL A 53 -3.20 -7.17 3.60
N VAL A 54 -2.56 -8.20 4.16
CA VAL A 54 -1.83 -8.10 5.43
C VAL A 54 -0.67 -7.12 5.33
N MET A 55 0.05 -7.11 4.21
CA MET A 55 1.16 -6.18 3.97
C MET A 55 0.67 -4.75 3.82
N GLU A 56 -0.46 -4.52 3.13
CA GLU A 56 -1.10 -3.20 3.09
C GLU A 56 -1.38 -2.69 4.50
N ARG A 57 -2.03 -3.50 5.35
CA ARG A 57 -2.34 -3.11 6.73
C ARG A 57 -1.09 -2.88 7.58
N SER A 58 -0.05 -3.68 7.36
CA SER A 58 1.24 -3.54 8.03
C SER A 58 1.93 -2.23 7.67
N PHE A 59 1.89 -1.84 6.40
CA PHE A 59 2.40 -0.54 5.95
C PHE A 59 1.54 0.65 6.43
N GLU A 60 0.21 0.52 6.44
CA GLU A 60 -0.68 1.54 7.00
C GLU A 60 -0.42 1.76 8.51
N LEU A 61 -0.16 0.67 9.24
CA LEU A 61 0.19 0.72 10.66
C LEU A 61 1.57 1.35 10.86
N LEU A 62 2.57 0.97 10.06
CA LEU A 62 3.90 1.58 10.09
C LEU A 62 3.82 3.08 9.84
N HIS A 63 3.10 3.51 8.81
CA HIS A 63 2.84 4.91 8.52
C HIS A 63 2.19 5.64 9.70
N SER A 64 1.18 5.04 10.33
CA SER A 64 0.48 5.65 11.48
C SER A 64 1.42 5.89 12.68
N VAL A 65 2.38 5.00 12.90
CA VAL A 65 3.40 5.14 13.95
C VAL A 65 4.46 6.17 13.57
N CYS A 66 4.87 6.22 12.29
CA CYS A 66 5.78 7.25 11.79
C CYS A 66 5.16 8.65 11.82
N ALA A 67 3.85 8.78 11.56
CA ALA A 67 3.15 10.06 11.51
C ALA A 67 2.93 10.68 12.89
N ASN A 68 2.98 9.89 13.97
CA ASN A 68 2.79 10.39 15.32
C ASN A 68 4.07 11.09 15.82
N PRO A 69 4.01 12.40 16.15
CA PRO A 69 5.19 13.19 16.53
C PRO A 69 5.92 12.63 17.76
N LYS A 70 5.21 11.94 18.66
CA LYS A 70 5.79 11.35 19.88
C LYS A 70 6.64 10.11 19.61
N THR A 71 6.35 9.37 18.53
CA THR A 71 6.98 8.07 18.22
C THR A 71 7.86 8.13 16.98
N SER A 72 7.62 9.11 16.11
CA SER A 72 8.28 9.29 14.81
C SER A 72 9.80 9.19 14.89
N ASP A 73 10.46 9.98 15.74
CA ASP A 73 11.93 10.02 15.86
C ASP A 73 12.53 8.65 16.23
N GLN A 74 11.96 8.00 17.25
CA GLN A 74 12.43 6.70 17.73
C GLN A 74 12.24 5.59 16.70
N VAL A 75 11.07 5.57 16.05
CA VAL A 75 10.72 4.53 15.06
C VAL A 75 11.53 4.72 13.79
N LEU A 76 11.65 5.94 13.29
CA LEU A 76 12.47 6.22 12.12
C LEU A 76 13.93 5.90 12.40
N ARG A 77 14.49 6.31 13.55
CA ARG A 77 15.85 5.93 13.96
C ARG A 77 16.05 4.41 13.96
N TYR A 78 15.09 3.64 14.47
CA TYR A 78 15.12 2.19 14.39
C TYR A 78 15.13 1.68 12.94
N LEU A 79 14.31 2.24 12.05
CA LEU A 79 14.30 1.89 10.62
C LEU A 79 15.63 2.19 9.92
N ARG A 80 16.35 3.26 10.33
CA ARG A 80 17.71 3.55 9.83
C ARG A 80 18.68 2.45 10.24
N THR A 81 18.67 2.07 11.52
CA THR A 81 19.55 1.03 12.06
C THR A 81 19.25 -0.36 11.47
N ARG A 82 18.01 -0.61 11.04
CA ARG A 82 17.60 -1.83 10.30
C ARG A 82 17.93 -1.71 8.81
N ASN A 83 19.21 -1.54 8.51
CA ASN A 83 19.75 -1.55 7.15
C ASN A 83 19.03 -0.56 6.20
N ASP A 84 18.82 0.67 6.68
CA ASP A 84 18.09 1.74 5.99
C ASP A 84 16.82 1.23 5.27
N PHE A 85 15.96 0.57 6.05
CA PHE A 85 14.77 -0.15 5.57
C PHE A 85 13.97 0.64 4.51
N LEU A 86 13.68 1.92 4.77
CA LEU A 86 12.90 2.76 3.86
C LEU A 86 13.61 3.00 2.52
N CYS A 87 14.91 3.31 2.54
CA CYS A 87 15.70 3.53 1.32
C CYS A 87 15.84 2.24 0.53
N ARG A 88 16.09 1.12 1.21
CA ARG A 88 16.18 -0.20 0.57
C ARG A 88 14.88 -0.61 -0.09
N TYR A 89 13.75 -0.43 0.60
CA TYR A 89 12.44 -0.71 0.03
C TYR A 89 12.18 0.19 -1.18
N LEU A 90 12.46 1.50 -1.06
CA LEU A 90 12.27 2.48 -2.12
C LEU A 90 13.04 2.11 -3.41
N MET A 91 14.29 1.68 -3.28
CA MET A 91 15.10 1.24 -4.43
C MET A 91 14.57 -0.03 -5.12
N LEU A 92 13.82 -0.87 -4.40
CA LEU A 92 13.26 -2.10 -4.93
C LEU A 92 11.85 -1.92 -5.50
N VAL A 93 11.16 -0.81 -5.18
CA VAL A 93 9.80 -0.55 -5.68
C VAL A 93 9.69 -0.59 -7.22
N PRO A 94 10.61 -0.04 -8.02
CA PRO A 94 10.54 -0.12 -9.48
C PRO A 94 10.51 -1.54 -10.05
N LEU A 95 10.97 -2.54 -9.28
CA LEU A 95 10.94 -3.95 -9.65
C LEU A 95 9.60 -4.63 -9.30
N LEU A 96 8.76 -3.98 -8.50
CA LEU A 96 7.48 -4.51 -8.05
C LEU A 96 6.40 -4.27 -9.11
N LYS A 97 5.57 -5.28 -9.34
CA LYS A 97 4.35 -5.13 -10.14
C LYS A 97 3.31 -4.36 -9.32
N MET A 98 2.61 -3.43 -9.96
CA MET A 98 1.54 -2.62 -9.37
C MET A 98 0.21 -2.96 -10.07
N GLU A 99 -0.20 -4.22 -9.97
CA GLU A 99 -1.41 -4.70 -10.66
C GLU A 99 -2.64 -4.52 -9.78
N ASN A 100 -2.47 -4.77 -8.46
CA ASN A 100 -3.54 -4.80 -7.48
C ASN A 100 -3.65 -3.51 -6.66
N SER A 101 -4.87 -3.20 -6.20
CA SER A 101 -5.11 -2.03 -5.32
C SER A 101 -4.30 -2.07 -4.02
N HIS A 102 -4.05 -3.26 -3.47
CA HIS A 102 -3.25 -3.46 -2.26
C HIS A 102 -1.79 -3.04 -2.45
N GLU A 103 -1.18 -3.37 -3.59
CA GLU A 103 0.22 -3.03 -3.90
C GLU A 103 0.39 -1.52 -4.06
N ILE A 104 -0.56 -0.87 -4.76
CA ILE A 104 -0.60 0.59 -4.89
C ILE A 104 -0.70 1.24 -3.50
N ASN A 105 -1.54 0.71 -2.61
CA ASN A 105 -1.69 1.23 -1.25
C ASN A 105 -0.46 1.01 -0.35
N GLN A 106 0.26 -0.10 -0.53
CA GLN A 106 1.53 -0.35 0.16
C GLN A 106 2.56 0.72 -0.22
N ILE A 107 2.75 0.96 -1.52
CA ILE A 107 3.69 1.96 -2.05
C ILE A 107 3.28 3.37 -1.62
N SER A 108 1.98 3.69 -1.67
CA SER A 108 1.45 4.95 -1.15
C SER A 108 1.84 5.18 0.30
N SER A 109 1.68 4.17 1.16
CA SER A 109 2.00 4.25 2.58
C SER A 109 3.51 4.35 2.84
N LEU A 110 4.32 3.69 2.01
CA LEU A 110 5.78 3.84 2.02
C LEU A 110 6.21 5.26 1.66
N LEU A 111 5.68 5.83 0.58
CA LEU A 111 5.97 7.22 0.16
C LEU A 111 5.67 8.21 1.30
N LYS A 112 4.53 8.05 1.98
CA LYS A 112 4.21 8.86 3.17
C LYS A 112 5.24 8.69 4.29
N CYS A 113 5.72 7.47 4.56
CA CYS A 113 6.78 7.25 5.55
C CYS A 113 8.07 7.97 5.16
N VAL A 114 8.46 7.91 3.88
CA VAL A 114 9.67 8.58 3.38
C VAL A 114 9.51 10.11 3.42
N ALA A 115 8.33 10.65 3.13
CA ALA A 115 8.05 12.08 3.24
C ALA A 115 8.19 12.57 4.69
N ILE A 116 7.70 11.80 5.67
CA ILE A 116 7.90 12.10 7.10
C ILE A 116 9.39 12.07 7.45
N GLU A 117 10.11 11.05 6.97
CA GLU A 117 11.55 10.93 7.17
C GLU A 117 12.31 12.14 6.63
N LEU A 118 12.00 12.57 5.39
CA LEU A 118 12.57 13.77 4.77
C LEU A 118 12.30 15.01 5.61
N LYS A 119 11.05 15.20 6.06
CA LYS A 119 10.65 16.34 6.89
C LYS A 119 11.44 16.41 8.21
N ILE A 120 11.58 15.29 8.91
CA ILE A 120 12.31 15.23 10.19
C ILE A 120 13.81 15.43 9.97
N THR A 121 14.36 14.81 8.93
CA THR A 121 15.78 14.94 8.55
C THR A 121 16.12 16.39 8.19
N ALA A 122 15.23 17.07 7.45
CA ALA A 122 15.36 18.49 7.13
C ALA A 122 15.26 19.37 8.39
N SER A 123 14.29 19.10 9.26
CA SER A 123 14.09 19.85 10.52
C SER A 123 15.27 19.72 11.47
N ASN A 124 15.94 18.56 11.47
CA ASN A 124 17.12 18.27 12.29
C ASN A 124 18.45 18.65 11.61
N CYS A 125 18.41 19.33 10.46
CA CYS A 125 19.59 19.71 9.68
C CYS A 125 20.53 18.54 9.32
N GLN A 126 19.99 17.34 9.15
CA GLN A 126 20.74 16.13 8.78
C GLN A 126 20.97 16.09 7.26
N LEU A 127 21.74 17.05 6.76
CA LEU A 127 21.88 17.33 5.32
C LEU A 127 22.36 16.13 4.51
N SER A 128 23.31 15.35 5.02
CA SER A 128 23.85 14.16 4.33
C SER A 128 22.78 13.11 4.06
N ARG A 129 21.89 12.87 5.04
CA ARG A 129 20.80 11.91 4.90
C ARG A 129 19.70 12.44 3.99
N PHE A 130 19.40 13.72 4.10
CA PHE A 130 18.45 14.38 3.20
C PHE A 130 18.90 14.24 1.75
N GLN A 131 20.18 14.57 1.48
CA GLN A 131 20.80 14.42 0.16
C GLN A 131 20.73 12.98 -0.33
N HIS A 132 21.08 12.00 0.52
CA HIS A 132 21.02 10.58 0.15
C HIS A 132 19.62 10.13 -0.29
N ILE A 133 18.57 10.51 0.43
CA ILE A 133 17.19 10.16 0.06
C ILE A 133 16.79 10.85 -1.26
N CYS A 134 17.15 12.13 -1.44
CA CYS A 134 16.91 12.85 -2.70
C CYS A 134 17.65 12.23 -3.90
N GLU A 135 18.90 11.80 -3.70
CA GLU A 135 19.69 11.10 -4.73
C GLU A 135 19.02 9.80 -5.17
N ILE A 136 18.47 9.03 -4.23
CA ILE A 136 17.69 7.81 -4.52
C ILE A 136 16.46 8.16 -5.36
N PHE A 137 15.66 9.14 -4.95
CA PHE A 137 14.45 9.53 -5.68
C PHE A 137 14.74 10.02 -7.11
N LEU A 138 15.77 10.86 -7.26
CA LEU A 138 16.07 11.51 -8.52
C LEU A 138 17.01 10.68 -9.42
N GLY A 139 17.58 9.60 -8.92
CA GLY A 139 18.57 8.79 -9.65
C GLY A 139 19.89 9.53 -9.91
N ILE A 140 20.17 10.61 -9.18
CA ILE A 140 21.36 11.44 -9.36
C ILE A 140 22.53 10.74 -8.67
N ASN A 141 23.43 10.12 -9.44
CA ASN A 141 24.73 9.74 -8.89
C ASN A 141 25.59 11.00 -8.73
N SER A 142 26.14 11.22 -7.54
CA SER A 142 27.27 12.12 -7.31
C SER A 142 28.53 11.58 -8.01
N LYS A 143 28.60 11.64 -9.35
CA LYS A 143 29.79 11.31 -10.14
C LYS A 143 30.84 12.45 -10.19
N ASN A 144 30.69 13.50 -9.37
CA ASN A 144 31.66 14.60 -9.28
C ASN A 144 32.27 14.72 -7.87
N LYS A 145 32.92 13.67 -7.38
CA LYS A 145 33.93 13.80 -6.31
C LYS A 145 35.20 13.05 -6.70
N GLN A 146 35.91 13.60 -7.69
CA GLN A 146 37.36 13.55 -7.68
C GLN A 146 37.86 14.77 -6.92
N GLU A 147 38.71 14.50 -5.94
CA GLU A 147 39.66 15.40 -5.27
C GLU A 147 39.07 16.49 -4.35
N SER A 148 39.01 16.18 -3.05
CA SER A 148 39.87 16.79 -2.01
C SER A 148 39.26 16.72 -0.60
N SER A 149 40.14 16.40 0.36
CA SER A 149 40.03 16.59 1.82
C SER A 149 39.20 15.62 2.67
N VAL A 150 39.92 14.64 3.24
CA VAL A 150 40.04 14.27 4.66
C VAL A 150 38.75 14.17 5.51
N GLU A 151 38.48 12.92 5.91
CA GLU A 151 37.86 12.41 7.14
C GLU A 151 36.51 12.97 7.61
N LEU A 152 35.46 12.14 7.47
CA LEU A 152 34.40 11.94 8.47
C LEU A 152 33.65 10.61 8.19
N THR A 153 34.41 9.58 7.79
CA THR A 153 33.90 8.27 7.35
C THR A 153 33.90 7.24 8.47
N HIS A 154 33.39 7.60 9.64
CA HIS A 154 33.27 6.68 10.78
C HIS A 154 31.99 6.94 11.57
N PHE A 155 30.80 6.72 10.98
CA PHE A 155 29.57 6.56 11.79
C PHE A 155 28.44 5.75 11.15
N TYR A 156 28.52 5.40 9.86
CA TYR A 156 27.63 4.40 9.27
C TYR A 156 28.41 3.13 9.00
N GLY A 157 27.98 2.04 9.65
CA GLY A 157 28.57 0.73 9.47
C GLY A 157 28.53 0.32 8.01
N ASN A 158 29.70 -0.03 7.48
CA ASN A 158 29.87 -0.74 6.23
C ASN A 158 28.93 -1.95 6.20
N VAL A 159 27.93 -1.89 5.33
CA VAL A 159 27.30 -3.09 4.78
C VAL A 159 27.59 -3.04 3.29
N ASN A 160 28.67 -3.70 2.88
CA ASN A 160 28.91 -4.02 1.47
C ASN A 160 27.79 -4.97 1.05
N PHE A 161 26.72 -4.44 0.48
CA PHE A 161 25.74 -5.24 -0.25
C PHE A 161 26.32 -5.51 -1.62
N ASP A 162 26.96 -6.67 -1.75
CA ASP A 162 27.52 -7.18 -2.99
C ASP A 162 26.35 -7.69 -3.87
N THR A 163 25.58 -6.77 -4.47
CA THR A 163 24.60 -7.06 -5.55
C THR A 163 25.16 -6.80 -6.93
N THR A 164 26.49 -6.72 -7.07
CA THR A 164 27.12 -6.72 -8.39
C THR A 164 27.08 -8.12 -8.97
N LYS A 165 25.91 -8.51 -9.47
CA LYS A 165 25.74 -9.44 -10.60
C LYS A 165 24.28 -9.31 -11.08
N ASN A 166 24.15 -8.61 -12.22
CA ASN A 166 22.96 -8.51 -13.08
C ASN A 166 22.05 -7.27 -12.96
N LEU A 167 22.60 -6.09 -12.66
CA LEU A 167 22.00 -4.83 -13.16
C LEU A 167 22.87 -4.27 -14.28
N SER A 168 22.81 -4.91 -15.44
CA SER A 168 23.39 -4.41 -16.67
C SER A 168 22.79 -3.05 -17.03
N SER A 169 23.60 -2.00 -16.99
CA SER A 169 23.58 -0.87 -17.94
C SER A 169 22.20 -0.39 -18.42
N SER A 170 21.28 -0.12 -17.50
CA SER A 170 20.17 0.80 -17.72
C SER A 170 20.40 1.98 -16.80
N SER A 171 20.31 3.19 -17.35
CA SER A 171 20.31 4.44 -16.59
C SER A 171 19.56 4.26 -15.27
N LYS A 172 20.17 4.60 -14.13
CA LYS A 172 19.44 4.67 -12.86
C LYS A 172 18.39 5.77 -13.01
N ASN A 173 17.21 5.38 -13.45
CA ASN A 173 16.14 6.29 -13.79
C ASN A 173 15.60 6.93 -12.51
N ASN A 174 15.08 8.14 -12.64
CA ASN A 174 14.39 8.84 -11.57
C ASN A 174 13.24 7.95 -11.05
N ILE A 175 13.39 7.43 -9.82
CA ILE A 175 12.42 6.51 -9.19
C ILE A 175 11.04 7.15 -9.14
N LEU A 176 10.93 8.45 -8.83
CA LEU A 176 9.63 9.14 -8.81
C LEU A 176 8.92 9.08 -10.16
N SER A 177 9.67 9.27 -11.24
CA SER A 177 9.13 9.19 -12.60
C SER A 177 8.76 7.76 -13.00
N GLU A 178 9.58 6.78 -12.59
CA GLU A 178 9.31 5.38 -12.89
C GLU A 178 8.07 4.88 -12.11
N LEU A 179 7.94 5.23 -10.84
CA LEU A 179 6.77 4.89 -10.04
C LEU A 179 5.48 5.49 -10.61
N PHE A 180 5.54 6.76 -11.04
CA PHE A 180 4.37 7.40 -11.64
C PHE A 180 3.94 6.72 -12.93
N ASN A 181 4.88 6.36 -13.81
CA ASN A 181 4.60 5.68 -15.07
C ASN A 181 4.04 4.26 -14.91
N ARG A 182 4.17 3.65 -13.73
CA ARG A 182 3.66 2.30 -13.43
C ARG A 182 2.20 2.31 -12.97
N VAL A 183 1.69 3.47 -12.55
CA VAL A 183 0.31 3.61 -12.10
C VAL A 183 -0.57 3.99 -13.29
N ASP A 184 -1.56 3.15 -13.56
CA ASP A 184 -2.57 3.42 -14.56
C ASP A 184 -3.55 4.49 -14.05
N LEU A 185 -3.50 5.67 -14.66
CA LEU A 185 -4.36 6.81 -14.38
C LEU A 185 -5.67 6.76 -15.19
N ASP A 186 -5.67 6.05 -16.32
CA ASP A 186 -6.77 6.01 -17.29
C ASP A 186 -7.56 4.70 -17.17
N LEU A 187 -8.16 4.49 -15.99
CA LEU A 187 -8.98 3.32 -15.72
C LEU A 187 -10.31 3.37 -16.50
N GLN A 188 -10.30 2.75 -17.70
CA GLN A 188 -11.45 2.68 -18.60
C GLN A 188 -12.72 2.16 -17.92
N PRO A 189 -13.90 2.75 -18.18
CA PRO A 189 -15.15 2.28 -17.61
C PRO A 189 -15.41 0.83 -18.04
N LEU A 190 -15.81 -0.02 -17.10
CA LEU A 190 -16.22 -1.39 -17.40
C LEU A 190 -17.42 -1.36 -18.35
N SER A 191 -17.34 -2.11 -19.45
CA SER A 191 -18.48 -2.32 -20.32
C SER A 191 -19.49 -3.25 -19.61
N PRO A 192 -20.76 -2.85 -19.48
CA PRO A 192 -21.76 -3.71 -18.89
C PRO A 192 -21.98 -4.92 -19.80
N PRO A 193 -22.07 -6.15 -19.25
CA PRO A 193 -22.42 -7.32 -20.03
C PRO A 193 -23.79 -7.13 -20.70
N GLN A 194 -23.98 -7.81 -21.84
CA GLN A 194 -25.31 -7.90 -22.43
C GLN A 194 -26.11 -8.93 -21.63
N TRP A 195 -27.10 -8.46 -20.87
CA TRP A 195 -28.04 -9.32 -20.18
C TRP A 195 -29.32 -9.49 -21.03
N GLU A 196 -29.80 -10.72 -21.13
CA GLU A 196 -30.99 -11.11 -21.87
C GLU A 196 -32.25 -11.13 -21.00
N PHE A 197 -32.13 -11.44 -19.69
CA PHE A 197 -33.28 -11.51 -18.76
C PHE A 197 -33.35 -10.33 -17.79
N PHE A 198 -32.23 -9.65 -17.52
CA PHE A 198 -32.20 -8.47 -16.64
C PHE A 198 -32.12 -7.16 -17.43
N ASP A 199 -32.99 -6.20 -17.07
CA ASP A 199 -32.86 -4.82 -17.54
C ASP A 199 -31.66 -4.13 -16.87
N ARG A 200 -30.83 -3.49 -17.69
CA ARG A 200 -29.65 -2.73 -17.25
C ARG A 200 -30.03 -1.62 -16.27
N THR A 201 -31.15 -0.93 -16.50
CA THR A 201 -31.55 0.19 -15.64
C THR A 201 -31.89 -0.27 -14.22
N LEU A 202 -32.57 -1.41 -14.10
CA LEU A 202 -32.90 -2.03 -12.82
C LEU A 202 -31.65 -2.55 -12.11
N ILE A 203 -30.70 -3.17 -12.84
CA ILE A 203 -29.42 -3.60 -12.23
C ILE A 203 -28.61 -2.40 -11.73
N GLU A 204 -28.56 -1.29 -12.46
CA GLU A 204 -27.89 -0.07 -11.98
C GLU A 204 -28.54 0.52 -10.73
N GLN A 205 -29.86 0.43 -10.61
CA GLN A 205 -30.58 0.83 -9.38
C GLN A 205 -30.24 -0.11 -8.22
N ILE A 206 -30.31 -1.43 -8.42
CA ILE A 206 -29.95 -2.43 -7.40
C ILE A 206 -28.49 -2.27 -6.97
N LEU A 207 -27.58 -1.99 -7.92
CA LEU A 207 -26.18 -1.71 -7.63
C LEU A 207 -26.07 -0.54 -6.66
N LYS A 208 -26.74 0.59 -6.94
CA LYS A 208 -26.76 1.78 -6.07
C LYS A 208 -27.40 1.50 -4.70
N GLU A 209 -28.48 0.72 -4.64
CA GLU A 209 -29.13 0.34 -3.38
C GLU A 209 -28.30 -0.62 -2.52
N CYS A 210 -27.41 -1.39 -3.16
CA CYS A 210 -26.47 -2.27 -2.50
C CYS A 210 -25.14 -1.58 -2.14
N GLU A 211 -24.99 -0.29 -2.43
CA GLU A 211 -23.77 0.43 -2.06
C GLU A 211 -23.68 0.66 -0.55
N TYR A 212 -22.48 0.48 -0.02
CA TYR A 212 -22.10 0.87 1.32
C TYR A 212 -20.79 1.65 1.29
N LYS A 213 -20.64 2.56 2.25
CA LYS A 213 -19.42 3.35 2.43
C LYS A 213 -18.42 2.55 3.26
N THR A 214 -17.21 2.37 2.73
CA THR A 214 -16.12 1.72 3.46
C THR A 214 -15.56 2.64 4.55
N GLU A 215 -14.80 2.07 5.49
CA GLU A 215 -14.07 2.83 6.52
C GLU A 215 -13.11 3.87 5.92
N LYS A 216 -12.58 3.60 4.72
CA LYS A 216 -11.68 4.50 3.98
C LYS A 216 -12.43 5.59 3.20
N GLY A 217 -13.77 5.55 3.19
CA GLY A 217 -14.63 6.61 2.69
C GLY A 217 -15.15 6.44 1.26
N HIS A 218 -14.76 5.38 0.54
CA HIS A 218 -15.24 5.09 -0.83
C HIS A 218 -16.43 4.12 -0.84
N LEU A 219 -17.21 4.11 -1.93
CA LEU A 219 -18.42 3.30 -2.07
C LEU A 219 -18.12 1.96 -2.74
N LEU A 220 -18.54 0.85 -2.13
CA LEU A 220 -18.49 -0.49 -2.71
C LEU A 220 -19.88 -1.13 -2.70
N VAL A 221 -20.11 -2.09 -3.59
CA VAL A 221 -21.35 -2.85 -3.69
C VAL A 221 -21.29 -4.06 -2.77
N ASP A 222 -22.29 -4.24 -1.91
CA ASP A 222 -22.46 -5.46 -1.10
C ASP A 222 -22.99 -6.61 -1.96
N LEU A 223 -22.08 -7.51 -2.33
CA LEU A 223 -22.39 -8.70 -3.13
C LEU A 223 -23.35 -9.66 -2.40
N LYS A 224 -23.32 -9.72 -1.06
CA LYS A 224 -24.21 -10.61 -0.29
C LYS A 224 -25.63 -10.07 -0.33
N LYS A 225 -25.81 -8.77 -0.10
CA LYS A 225 -27.11 -8.11 -0.22
C LYS A 225 -27.66 -8.22 -1.64
N MET A 226 -26.83 -7.98 -2.65
CA MET A 226 -27.22 -8.10 -4.05
C MET A 226 -27.65 -9.54 -4.40
N HIS A 227 -26.88 -10.54 -3.98
CA HIS A 227 -27.21 -11.95 -4.17
C HIS A 227 -28.54 -12.31 -3.49
N GLN A 228 -28.77 -11.84 -2.26
CA GLN A 228 -30.03 -12.06 -1.54
C GLN A 228 -31.23 -11.44 -2.26
N ILE A 229 -31.12 -10.20 -2.72
CA ILE A 229 -32.19 -9.51 -3.47
C ILE A 229 -32.51 -10.28 -4.76
N LEU A 230 -31.51 -10.56 -5.59
CA LEU A 230 -31.70 -11.26 -6.87
C LEU A 230 -32.31 -12.67 -6.68
N HIS A 231 -31.86 -13.41 -5.67
CA HIS A 231 -32.44 -14.73 -5.38
C HIS A 231 -33.83 -14.66 -4.72
N SER A 232 -34.14 -13.61 -3.97
CA SER A 232 -35.48 -13.41 -3.39
C SER A 232 -36.51 -13.11 -4.48
N GLU A 233 -36.16 -12.25 -5.44
CA GLU A 233 -36.97 -11.95 -6.61
C GLU A 233 -37.20 -13.21 -7.45
N LEU A 234 -36.14 -13.98 -7.72
CA LEU A 234 -36.27 -15.26 -8.44
C LEU A 234 -37.20 -16.25 -7.74
N LYS A 235 -37.18 -16.30 -6.40
CA LYS A 235 -38.09 -17.15 -5.61
C LYS A 235 -39.54 -16.66 -5.67
N MET A 236 -39.78 -15.34 -5.72
CA MET A 236 -41.12 -14.78 -5.86
C MET A 236 -41.74 -15.13 -7.22
N VAL A 237 -40.97 -15.09 -8.30
CA VAL A 237 -41.45 -15.36 -9.66
C VAL A 237 -41.43 -16.87 -10.02
N GLN A 238 -41.10 -17.72 -9.04
CA GLN A 238 -40.87 -19.16 -9.23
C GLN A 238 -42.08 -19.94 -9.77
N SER A 239 -43.32 -19.49 -9.54
CA SER A 239 -44.54 -20.14 -10.04
C SER A 239 -44.83 -19.84 -11.53
N THR A 240 -44.20 -18.80 -12.08
CA THR A 240 -44.50 -18.25 -13.42
C THR A 240 -43.46 -18.58 -14.48
N ILE A 241 -42.29 -19.11 -14.11
CA ILE A 241 -41.16 -19.33 -15.02
C ILE A 241 -40.98 -20.82 -15.32
N ALA A 242 -40.82 -21.17 -16.61
CA ALA A 242 -40.51 -22.54 -17.02
C ALA A 242 -39.12 -22.98 -16.52
N SER A 243 -38.99 -24.25 -16.12
CA SER A 243 -37.75 -24.81 -15.53
C SER A 243 -36.47 -24.55 -16.36
N GLY A 244 -36.58 -24.52 -17.70
CA GLY A 244 -35.45 -24.21 -18.59
C GLY A 244 -34.98 -22.74 -18.52
N GLN A 245 -35.90 -21.79 -18.45
CA GLN A 245 -35.58 -20.35 -18.31
C GLN A 245 -34.96 -20.05 -16.94
N ARG A 246 -35.40 -20.75 -15.90
CA ARG A 246 -34.83 -20.62 -14.55
C ARG A 246 -33.33 -20.85 -14.51
N ARG A 247 -32.84 -21.86 -15.24
CA ARG A 247 -31.40 -22.17 -15.28
C ARG A 247 -30.59 -21.05 -15.94
N LEU A 248 -31.12 -20.44 -17.00
CA LEU A 248 -30.47 -19.32 -17.70
C LEU A 248 -30.43 -18.06 -16.83
N ILE A 249 -31.51 -17.76 -16.09
CA ILE A 249 -31.55 -16.63 -15.16
C ILE A 249 -30.53 -16.80 -14.03
N LEU A 250 -30.32 -18.02 -13.51
CA LEU A 250 -29.30 -18.27 -12.49
C LEU A 250 -27.87 -18.00 -13.01
N GLN A 251 -27.57 -18.43 -14.24
CA GLN A 251 -26.29 -18.13 -14.88
C GLN A 251 -26.10 -16.63 -15.08
N GLU A 252 -27.18 -15.91 -15.37
CA GLU A 252 -27.13 -14.48 -15.52
C GLU A 252 -26.97 -13.74 -14.19
N ILE A 253 -27.57 -14.22 -13.09
CA ILE A 253 -27.31 -13.72 -11.73
C ILE A 253 -25.82 -13.83 -11.40
N GLU A 254 -25.17 -14.95 -11.74
CA GLU A 254 -23.72 -15.11 -11.57
C GLU A 254 -22.94 -14.08 -12.41
N SER A 255 -23.34 -13.86 -13.67
CA SER A 255 -22.75 -12.82 -14.54
C SER A 255 -22.90 -11.41 -13.96
N VAL A 256 -24.07 -11.07 -13.41
CA VAL A 256 -24.34 -9.80 -12.73
C VAL A 256 -23.45 -9.64 -11.49
N LEU A 257 -23.32 -10.67 -10.66
CA LEU A 257 -22.46 -10.64 -9.47
C LEU A 257 -20.98 -10.52 -9.84
N LEU A 258 -20.54 -11.19 -10.90
CA LEU A 258 -19.18 -11.03 -11.44
C LEU A 258 -18.93 -9.61 -11.95
N HIS A 259 -19.91 -9.00 -12.62
CA HIS A 259 -19.82 -7.60 -13.02
C HIS A 259 -19.74 -6.67 -11.80
N ALA A 260 -20.57 -6.87 -10.77
CA ALA A 260 -20.51 -6.11 -9.53
C ALA A 260 -19.16 -6.26 -8.80
N LEU A 261 -18.57 -7.46 -8.82
CA LEU A 261 -17.22 -7.70 -8.29
C LEU A 261 -16.16 -6.90 -9.06
N LYS A 262 -16.20 -6.91 -10.40
CA LYS A 262 -15.28 -6.11 -11.23
C LYS A 262 -15.44 -4.62 -10.97
N VAL A 263 -16.66 -4.13 -10.78
CA VAL A 263 -16.93 -2.74 -10.39
C VAL A 263 -16.25 -2.40 -9.07
N ASN A 264 -16.34 -3.28 -8.07
CA ASN A 264 -15.65 -3.10 -6.79
C ASN A 264 -14.13 -3.09 -6.92
N GLU A 265 -13.55 -4.00 -7.70
CA GLU A 265 -12.11 -4.03 -7.99
C GLU A 265 -11.65 -2.73 -8.66
N GLN A 266 -12.41 -2.24 -9.65
CA GLN A 266 -12.12 -0.98 -10.31
C GLN A 266 -12.21 0.21 -9.36
N ARG A 267 -13.24 0.27 -8.50
CA ARG A 267 -13.39 1.32 -7.50
C ARG A 267 -12.26 1.30 -6.47
N ASN A 268 -11.85 0.11 -6.02
CA ASN A 268 -10.70 -0.05 -5.12
C ASN A 268 -9.40 0.40 -5.79
N LYS A 269 -9.18 0.04 -7.05
CA LYS A 269 -8.00 0.47 -7.80
C LYS A 269 -7.98 1.98 -8.00
N ARG A 270 -9.11 2.60 -8.39
CA ARG A 270 -9.25 4.07 -8.50
C ARG A 270 -8.94 4.77 -7.18
N PHE A 271 -9.51 4.29 -6.08
CA PHE A 271 -9.26 4.84 -4.75
C PHE A 271 -7.78 4.74 -4.37
N ALA A 272 -7.15 3.58 -4.62
CA ALA A 272 -5.72 3.38 -4.36
C ALA A 272 -4.85 4.29 -5.23
N THR A 273 -5.19 4.48 -6.51
CA THR A 273 -4.51 5.41 -7.43
C THR A 273 -4.59 6.86 -6.92
N VAL A 274 -5.76 7.32 -6.46
CA VAL A 274 -5.89 8.66 -5.86
C VAL A 274 -5.00 8.79 -4.63
N LYS A 275 -5.04 7.81 -3.72
CA LYS A 275 -4.18 7.79 -2.52
C LYS A 275 -2.70 7.78 -2.89
N PHE A 276 -2.32 7.11 -3.97
CA PHE A 276 -0.95 7.10 -4.49
C PHE A 276 -0.53 8.49 -4.98
N VAL A 277 -1.34 9.14 -5.82
CA VAL A 277 -1.06 10.49 -6.33
C VAL A 277 -0.96 11.50 -5.19
N GLU A 278 -1.85 11.42 -4.20
CA GLU A 278 -1.75 12.24 -2.98
C GLU A 278 -0.45 12.00 -2.22
N SER A 279 -0.02 10.73 -2.10
CA SER A 279 1.21 10.37 -1.40
C SER A 279 2.48 10.77 -2.17
N TRP A 280 2.40 10.79 -3.50
CA TRP A 280 3.47 11.21 -4.39
C TRP A 280 3.66 12.73 -4.38
N GLY A 281 2.58 13.49 -4.17
CA GLY A 281 2.62 14.95 -4.08
C GLY A 281 2.96 15.54 -2.71
N MET A 282 3.17 14.70 -1.68
CA MET A 282 3.56 15.12 -0.31
C MET A 282 5.06 15.42 -0.20
#